data_AF-A0AAJ1CFB2-F1
#
_entry.id   AF-A0AAJ1CFB2-F1
#
_cell.length_a   1.000
_cell.length_b   1.000
_cell.length_c   1.000
_cell.angle_alpha   90.00
_cell.angle_beta   90.00
_cell.angle_gamma   90.00
#
_symmetry.space_group_name_H-M   'P 1'
#
loop_
_entity.id
_entity.type
_entity.pdbx_description
1 polymer ?
#
loop_
_entity_poly.entity_id
_entity_poly.type
_entity_poly.pdbx_seq_one_letter_code
_entity_poly.pdbx_strand_id
1 'polypeptide(L)'
;MKINMWKLLIAGLFASAALAGCEDNRNNFMVDDTLSFVNEEQYAGVSVYNGKYEFAILKNGKGQQSAKALLSVSETALAEYNAANGTNYAVLPANCYKLSSSTIGFSDGDTRKFVEVTWDDAAIFALGEGTEYAIPLELTTVNDALAVDANRNVKIINPKRASIGMEKELATPFHPTATHEEITFDGNIVLDNAITTMDLTVNYAIDNSLVEAYNQANGTNYLAAPEGFARLDAASSQIAAGETTAKFSGKINSDKLFTGSNLDIVGDLLVPVRITSASLDGITVTTEVMYVPFSMDKELKGPWKLLEGEDNCYAKDPNNGGAAWIMQYTADKLFDGEITAGHEWISWFATQIEFPITFVVDMGQRQVFTKFRISDYSTHQGNYRDYEIYTAEEYSGASTQWNLVASGKRDFNWTGVPTPYDYAVQKTIAGRYLKFVIVKPEYAQTGDYLYGRGKLADVQGLGF
;
A
#
# COMPACT_ATOMS: atom_id res chain seq x y z
N MET A 1 -23.94 -110.39 -21.17
CA MET A 1 -25.08 -109.46 -21.04
C MET A 1 -24.64 -108.12 -21.62
N LYS A 2 -25.27 -107.66 -22.72
CA LYS A 2 -24.88 -106.48 -23.50
C LYS A 2 -25.17 -105.20 -22.70
N ILE A 3 -24.16 -104.40 -22.41
CA ILE A 3 -24.35 -103.03 -21.91
C ILE A 3 -24.56 -102.12 -23.12
N ASN A 4 -25.73 -101.48 -23.19
CA ASN A 4 -26.15 -100.62 -24.29
C ASN A 4 -25.32 -99.32 -24.30
N MET A 5 -24.41 -99.25 -25.26
CA MET A 5 -23.42 -98.19 -25.54
C MET A 5 -24.03 -96.82 -25.92
N TRP A 6 -25.36 -96.68 -25.95
CA TRP A 6 -26.04 -95.41 -26.22
C TRP A 6 -26.29 -94.57 -24.95
N LYS A 7 -26.37 -95.17 -23.75
CA LYS A 7 -26.58 -94.38 -22.52
C LYS A 7 -25.33 -93.63 -22.02
N LEU A 8 -24.14 -93.96 -22.52
CA LEU A 8 -22.88 -93.27 -22.19
C LEU A 8 -22.61 -92.04 -23.07
N LEU A 9 -23.29 -91.91 -24.22
CA LEU A 9 -23.08 -90.79 -25.16
C LEU A 9 -23.88 -89.53 -24.80
N ILE A 10 -24.89 -89.61 -23.91
CA ILE A 10 -25.72 -88.46 -23.51
C ILE A 10 -25.20 -87.78 -22.23
N ALA A 11 -24.37 -88.46 -21.42
CA ALA A 11 -23.67 -87.85 -20.28
C ALA A 11 -22.35 -87.15 -20.68
N GLY A 12 -21.80 -87.46 -21.87
CA GLY A 12 -20.59 -86.82 -22.40
C GLY A 12 -20.83 -85.55 -23.22
N LEU A 13 -22.09 -85.24 -23.59
CA LEU A 13 -22.42 -84.10 -24.47
C LEU A 13 -22.85 -82.82 -23.72
N PHE A 14 -22.87 -82.83 -22.38
CA PHE A 14 -23.07 -81.62 -21.56
C PHE A 14 -21.83 -81.22 -20.74
N ALA A 15 -20.72 -81.95 -20.85
CA ALA A 15 -19.49 -81.66 -20.09
C ALA A 15 -18.45 -80.83 -20.88
N SER A 16 -18.63 -80.61 -22.18
CA SER A 16 -17.69 -79.87 -23.03
C SER A 16 -18.14 -78.45 -23.43
N ALA A 17 -19.29 -77.98 -22.93
CA ALA A 17 -19.77 -76.61 -23.15
C ALA A 17 -19.71 -75.71 -21.90
N ALA A 18 -19.04 -76.15 -20.82
CA ALA A 18 -18.93 -75.39 -19.56
C ALA A 18 -17.49 -75.05 -19.15
N LEU A 19 -16.50 -75.19 -20.05
CA LEU A 19 -15.10 -74.79 -19.79
C LEU A 19 -14.63 -73.58 -20.62
N ALA A 20 -15.51 -72.99 -21.44
CA ALA A 20 -15.32 -71.65 -22.01
C ALA A 20 -16.21 -70.66 -21.24
N GLY A 21 -16.04 -70.62 -19.91
CA GLY A 21 -16.89 -69.85 -19.00
C GLY A 21 -16.06 -69.18 -17.93
N CYS A 22 -15.29 -68.17 -18.36
CA CYS A 22 -14.86 -66.96 -17.67
C CYS A 22 -13.61 -66.46 -18.39
N GLU A 23 -13.79 -65.70 -19.48
CA GLU A 23 -12.76 -64.71 -19.81
C GLU A 23 -12.67 -63.79 -18.58
N ASP A 24 -11.54 -63.85 -17.88
CA ASP A 24 -11.27 -62.99 -16.73
C ASP A 24 -11.04 -61.56 -17.22
N ASN A 25 -12.15 -60.88 -17.50
CA ASN A 25 -12.18 -59.51 -18.00
C ASN A 25 -11.94 -58.48 -16.89
N ARG A 26 -11.50 -58.88 -15.67
CA ARG A 26 -11.23 -57.94 -14.57
C ARG A 26 -10.13 -56.93 -14.89
N ASN A 27 -9.20 -57.30 -15.77
CA ASN A 27 -8.12 -56.42 -16.22
C ASN A 27 -8.42 -55.73 -17.57
N ASN A 28 -9.57 -56.02 -18.19
CA ASN A 28 -9.94 -55.39 -19.46
C ASN A 28 -10.20 -53.90 -19.16
N PHE A 29 -9.51 -53.01 -19.89
CA PHE A 29 -9.48 -51.54 -19.68
C PHE A 29 -8.63 -51.01 -18.50
N MET A 30 -7.83 -51.84 -17.82
CA MET A 30 -6.84 -51.35 -16.85
C MET A 30 -5.50 -51.06 -17.55
N VAL A 31 -4.89 -49.91 -17.22
CA VAL A 31 -3.54 -49.56 -17.71
C VAL A 31 -2.45 -50.23 -16.88
N ASP A 32 -1.31 -50.50 -17.50
CA ASP A 32 -0.14 -51.06 -16.82
C ASP A 32 0.43 -50.12 -15.75
N ASP A 33 1.17 -50.71 -14.81
CA ASP A 33 1.76 -49.96 -13.70
C ASP A 33 2.83 -48.99 -14.24
N THR A 34 2.78 -47.74 -13.80
CA THR A 34 3.77 -46.70 -14.13
C THR A 34 4.20 -45.92 -12.90
N LEU A 35 5.41 -45.37 -12.92
CA LEU A 35 5.88 -44.44 -11.90
C LEU A 35 5.86 -42.99 -12.37
N SER A 36 5.56 -42.07 -11.45
CA SER A 36 5.63 -40.63 -11.72
C SER A 36 5.78 -39.84 -10.42
N PHE A 37 6.19 -38.58 -10.52
CA PHE A 37 5.91 -37.58 -9.49
C PHE A 37 4.42 -37.18 -9.51
N VAL A 38 3.95 -36.54 -8.42
CA VAL A 38 2.61 -35.96 -8.33
C VAL A 38 2.47 -34.76 -9.28
N ASN A 39 1.30 -34.66 -9.93
CA ASN A 39 1.01 -33.75 -11.05
C ASN A 39 0.86 -32.26 -10.68
N GLU A 40 1.28 -31.83 -9.49
CA GLU A 40 0.94 -30.48 -8.99
C GLU A 40 1.96 -29.39 -9.35
N GLU A 41 3.18 -29.72 -9.79
CA GLU A 41 4.12 -28.82 -10.50
C GLU A 41 5.49 -29.53 -10.61
N GLN A 42 6.18 -29.44 -11.74
CA GLN A 42 7.57 -29.93 -11.89
C GLN A 42 8.51 -29.20 -10.92
N TYR A 43 8.20 -27.95 -10.57
CA TYR A 43 8.96 -27.10 -9.67
C TYR A 43 8.41 -27.12 -8.24
N ALA A 44 9.26 -26.86 -7.26
CA ALA A 44 8.88 -26.59 -5.88
C ALA A 44 9.85 -25.55 -5.30
N GLY A 45 9.37 -24.32 -5.15
CA GLY A 45 10.09 -23.28 -4.40
C GLY A 45 9.78 -23.41 -2.92
N VAL A 46 10.78 -23.65 -2.09
CA VAL A 46 10.62 -23.87 -0.65
C VAL A 46 11.60 -22.99 0.09
N SER A 47 11.15 -22.38 1.18
CA SER A 47 12.04 -21.54 1.98
C SER A 47 13.14 -22.39 2.61
N VAL A 48 14.40 -21.99 2.47
CA VAL A 48 15.57 -22.68 3.09
C VAL A 48 15.35 -22.84 4.61
N TYR A 49 14.67 -21.89 5.25
CA TYR A 49 14.42 -21.92 6.70
C TYR A 49 13.47 -23.06 7.14
N ASN A 50 12.74 -23.68 6.20
CA ASN A 50 11.92 -24.84 6.52
C ASN A 50 12.77 -26.10 6.76
N GLY A 51 14.04 -26.11 6.34
CA GLY A 51 15.02 -27.18 6.56
C GLY A 51 14.76 -28.46 5.75
N LYS A 52 13.57 -28.61 5.16
CA LYS A 52 13.16 -29.80 4.44
C LYS A 52 12.00 -29.59 3.47
N TYR A 53 11.87 -30.54 2.56
CA TYR A 53 10.75 -30.68 1.65
C TYR A 53 10.39 -32.17 1.45
N GLU A 54 9.12 -32.50 1.57
CA GLU A 54 8.61 -33.85 1.30
C GLU A 54 7.86 -33.87 -0.03
N PHE A 55 8.12 -34.88 -0.86
CA PHE A 55 7.38 -35.11 -2.10
C PHE A 55 7.01 -36.59 -2.23
N ALA A 56 5.96 -36.85 -3.01
CA ALA A 56 5.48 -38.20 -3.26
C ALA A 56 5.88 -38.70 -4.66
N ILE A 57 6.23 -39.98 -4.71
CA ILE A 57 6.33 -40.77 -5.93
C ILE A 57 5.09 -41.67 -5.99
N LEU A 58 4.38 -41.63 -7.11
CA LEU A 58 3.17 -42.40 -7.35
C LEU A 58 3.49 -43.66 -8.14
N LYS A 59 2.80 -44.75 -7.79
CA LYS A 59 2.65 -45.91 -8.66
C LYS A 59 1.22 -45.94 -9.16
N ASN A 60 1.03 -45.55 -10.42
CA ASN A 60 -0.26 -45.53 -11.10
C ASN A 60 -0.49 -46.86 -11.81
N GLY A 61 -1.75 -47.18 -12.14
CA GLY A 61 -2.09 -48.37 -12.91
C GLY A 61 -2.82 -49.44 -12.10
N LYS A 62 -2.76 -50.68 -12.57
CA LYS A 62 -3.53 -51.82 -12.05
C LYS A 62 -3.10 -52.37 -10.68
N GLY A 63 -1.95 -51.95 -10.16
CA GLY A 63 -1.48 -52.29 -8.80
C GLY A 63 -1.08 -53.75 -8.64
N GLN A 64 -0.44 -54.33 -9.65
CA GLN A 64 -0.08 -55.76 -9.66
C GLN A 64 1.43 -56.03 -9.74
N GLN A 65 2.25 -54.97 -9.89
CA GLN A 65 3.69 -55.10 -10.05
C GLN A 65 4.43 -54.42 -8.90
N SER A 66 5.46 -55.09 -8.39
CA SER A 66 6.43 -54.47 -7.48
C SER A 66 7.53 -53.80 -8.31
N ALA A 67 8.12 -52.72 -7.80
CA ALA A 67 9.19 -52.01 -8.48
C ALA A 67 10.13 -51.33 -7.50
N LYS A 68 11.32 -50.98 -7.98
CA LYS A 68 12.24 -50.09 -7.26
C LYS A 68 12.43 -48.82 -8.08
N ALA A 69 11.96 -47.70 -7.54
CA ALA A 69 12.21 -46.39 -8.09
C ALA A 69 13.62 -45.93 -7.68
N LEU A 70 14.31 -45.26 -8.60
CA LEU A 70 15.61 -44.66 -8.37
C LEU A 70 15.50 -43.15 -8.58
N LEU A 71 16.07 -42.38 -7.65
CA LEU A 71 16.22 -40.94 -7.76
C LEU A 71 17.68 -40.58 -8.00
N SER A 72 17.94 -39.80 -9.03
CA SER A 72 19.28 -39.30 -9.39
C SER A 72 19.22 -37.82 -9.74
N VAL A 73 20.33 -37.12 -9.52
CA VAL A 73 20.48 -35.73 -9.97
C VAL A 73 20.63 -35.70 -11.49
N SER A 74 19.89 -34.82 -12.17
CA SER A 74 19.93 -34.67 -13.62
C SER A 74 20.21 -33.22 -14.03
N GLU A 75 21.47 -32.95 -14.38
CA GLU A 75 21.90 -31.65 -14.93
C GLU A 75 21.21 -31.33 -16.25
N THR A 76 20.97 -32.35 -17.09
CA THR A 76 20.25 -32.21 -18.36
C THR A 76 18.83 -31.70 -18.13
N ALA A 77 18.10 -32.32 -17.19
CA ALA A 77 16.74 -31.90 -16.86
C ALA A 77 16.70 -30.46 -16.30
N LEU A 78 17.71 -30.05 -15.53
CA LEU A 78 17.80 -28.68 -15.05
C LEU A 78 18.07 -27.68 -16.18
N ALA A 79 18.96 -28.03 -17.12
CA ALA A 79 19.25 -27.20 -18.29
C ALA A 79 18.01 -27.02 -19.19
N GLU A 80 17.25 -28.09 -19.42
CA GLU A 80 15.97 -28.04 -20.13
C GLU A 80 14.94 -27.17 -19.41
N TYR A 81 14.82 -27.32 -18.09
CA TYR A 81 13.94 -26.49 -17.26
C TYR A 81 14.34 -25.00 -17.35
N ASN A 82 15.64 -24.70 -17.23
CA ASN A 82 16.17 -23.33 -17.35
C ASN A 82 15.86 -22.71 -18.73
N ALA A 83 16.10 -23.46 -19.80
CA ALA A 83 15.80 -23.02 -21.16
C ALA A 83 14.29 -22.77 -21.38
N ALA A 84 13.43 -23.63 -20.82
CA ALA A 84 11.99 -23.53 -20.97
C ALA A 84 11.38 -22.37 -20.17
N ASN A 85 11.96 -22.02 -19.01
CA ASN A 85 11.39 -21.05 -18.07
C ASN A 85 12.15 -19.71 -17.99
N GLY A 86 13.25 -19.56 -18.74
CA GLY A 86 14.09 -18.36 -18.69
C GLY A 86 14.81 -18.18 -17.35
N THR A 87 15.05 -19.28 -16.62
CA THR A 87 15.77 -19.31 -15.35
C THR A 87 17.23 -19.68 -15.56
N ASN A 88 18.07 -19.51 -14.53
CA ASN A 88 19.50 -19.84 -14.59
C ASN A 88 19.96 -20.55 -13.31
N TYR A 89 19.21 -21.57 -12.90
CA TYR A 89 19.55 -22.35 -11.71
C TYR A 89 20.80 -23.20 -11.93
N ALA A 90 21.69 -23.22 -10.94
CA ALA A 90 22.79 -24.17 -10.85
C ALA A 90 22.36 -25.39 -10.00
N VAL A 91 23.02 -26.53 -10.19
CA VAL A 91 22.79 -27.71 -9.33
C VAL A 91 23.28 -27.42 -7.93
N LEU A 92 22.43 -27.64 -6.93
CA LEU A 92 22.80 -27.52 -5.53
C LEU A 92 23.86 -28.60 -5.18
N PRO A 93 25.01 -28.22 -4.59
CA PRO A 93 26.05 -29.16 -4.22
C PRO A 93 25.55 -30.28 -3.29
N ALA A 94 26.01 -31.50 -3.52
CA ALA A 94 25.55 -32.69 -2.80
C ALA A 94 25.85 -32.67 -1.29
N ASN A 95 26.79 -31.84 -0.82
CA ASN A 95 27.07 -31.65 0.60
C ASN A 95 26.04 -30.74 1.30
N CYS A 96 25.18 -30.05 0.56
CA CYS A 96 24.17 -29.14 1.10
C CYS A 96 22.84 -29.83 1.40
N TYR A 97 22.60 -31.04 0.90
CA TYR A 97 21.32 -31.72 1.08
C TYR A 97 21.44 -33.24 1.22
N LYS A 98 20.39 -33.87 1.71
CA LYS A 98 20.28 -35.31 1.88
C LYS A 98 18.88 -35.80 1.54
N LEU A 99 18.80 -36.88 0.76
CA LEU A 99 17.56 -37.62 0.56
C LEU A 99 17.37 -38.65 1.68
N SER A 100 16.13 -38.80 2.18
CA SER A 100 15.78 -39.87 3.11
C SER A 100 16.02 -41.26 2.50
N SER A 101 15.78 -41.39 1.19
CA SER A 101 16.22 -42.52 0.37
C SER A 101 16.33 -42.10 -1.10
N SER A 102 17.32 -42.64 -1.82
CA SER A 102 17.42 -42.55 -3.29
C SER A 102 16.91 -43.81 -4.01
N THR A 103 16.60 -44.88 -3.27
CA THR A 103 16.01 -46.11 -3.81
C THR A 103 14.74 -46.45 -3.04
N ILE A 104 13.60 -46.44 -3.72
CA ILE A 104 12.28 -46.57 -3.10
C ILE A 104 11.62 -47.85 -3.59
N GLY A 105 11.37 -48.79 -2.68
CA GLY A 105 10.65 -50.03 -2.99
C GLY A 105 9.14 -49.85 -2.95
N PHE A 106 8.47 -50.25 -4.02
CA PHE A 106 7.03 -50.38 -4.14
C PHE A 106 6.64 -51.86 -4.16
N SER A 107 5.77 -52.26 -3.26
CA SER A 107 5.03 -53.53 -3.34
C SER A 107 3.92 -53.47 -4.38
N ASP A 108 3.31 -54.61 -4.70
CA ASP A 108 2.18 -54.72 -5.62
C ASP A 108 1.03 -53.75 -5.28
N GLY A 109 0.59 -53.70 -4.02
CA GLY A 109 -0.51 -52.84 -3.57
C GLY A 109 -0.12 -51.40 -3.21
N ASP A 110 1.15 -51.01 -3.27
CA ASP A 110 1.57 -49.64 -2.94
C ASP A 110 1.13 -48.65 -4.02
N THR A 111 0.49 -47.55 -3.63
CA THR A 111 0.05 -46.50 -4.58
C THR A 111 0.92 -45.24 -4.54
N ARG A 112 1.60 -45.00 -3.40
CA ARG A 112 2.52 -43.87 -3.22
C ARG A 112 3.56 -44.16 -2.15
N LYS A 113 4.71 -43.50 -2.27
CA LYS A 113 5.74 -43.40 -1.23
C LYS A 113 6.21 -41.96 -1.13
N PHE A 114 6.59 -41.54 0.07
CA PHE A 114 7.12 -40.21 0.33
C PHE A 114 8.64 -40.27 0.46
N VAL A 115 9.30 -39.25 -0.07
CA VAL A 115 10.73 -39.01 0.07
C VAL A 115 10.90 -37.60 0.63
N GLU A 116 11.77 -37.48 1.62
CA GLU A 116 12.11 -36.20 2.25
C GLU A 116 13.49 -35.79 1.75
N VAL A 117 13.61 -34.53 1.34
CA VAL A 117 14.89 -33.85 1.17
C VAL A 117 15.10 -32.97 2.39
N THR A 118 16.21 -33.14 3.08
CA THR A 118 16.66 -32.20 4.12
C THR A 118 17.89 -31.46 3.63
N TRP A 119 18.15 -30.25 4.13
CA TRP A 119 19.33 -29.48 3.76
C TRP A 119 19.99 -28.79 4.96
N ASP A 120 21.24 -28.42 4.75
CA ASP A 120 22.06 -27.62 5.66
C ASP A 120 22.01 -26.16 5.18
N ASP A 121 21.30 -25.33 5.93
CA ASP A 121 21.10 -23.92 5.63
C ASP A 121 22.41 -23.14 5.61
N ALA A 122 23.29 -23.37 6.59
CA ALA A 122 24.62 -22.75 6.65
C ALA A 122 25.48 -23.13 5.42
N ALA A 123 25.42 -24.38 4.97
CA ALA A 123 26.12 -24.82 3.76
C ALA A 123 25.58 -24.13 2.50
N ILE A 124 24.25 -23.95 2.39
CA ILE A 124 23.62 -23.19 1.30
C ILE A 124 24.02 -21.71 1.39
N PHE A 125 24.06 -21.14 2.60
CA PHE A 125 24.41 -19.76 2.82
C PHE A 125 25.85 -19.44 2.40
N ALA A 126 26.77 -20.39 2.60
CA ALA A 126 28.17 -20.28 2.18
C ALA A 126 28.39 -20.25 0.66
N LEU A 127 27.39 -20.63 -0.16
CA LEU A 127 27.49 -20.59 -1.63
C LEU A 127 27.37 -19.17 -2.22
N GLY A 128 26.98 -18.19 -1.39
CA GLY A 128 26.74 -16.80 -1.82
C GLY A 128 25.36 -16.56 -2.45
N GLU A 129 25.07 -15.30 -2.76
CA GLU A 129 23.73 -14.85 -3.23
C GLU A 129 23.64 -14.66 -4.75
N GLY A 130 24.77 -14.71 -5.47
CA GLY A 130 24.82 -14.44 -6.92
C GLY A 130 24.39 -15.60 -7.81
N THR A 131 23.98 -16.74 -7.24
CA THR A 131 23.56 -17.92 -7.98
C THR A 131 22.39 -18.58 -7.27
N GLU A 132 21.32 -18.83 -8.00
CA GLU A 132 20.19 -19.59 -7.50
C GLU A 132 20.44 -21.09 -7.71
N TYR A 133 20.17 -21.91 -6.70
CA TYR A 133 20.46 -23.33 -6.73
C TYR A 133 19.18 -24.16 -6.69
N ALA A 134 19.18 -25.29 -7.40
CA ALA A 134 18.08 -26.25 -7.36
C ALA A 134 18.61 -27.69 -7.31
N ILE A 135 17.78 -28.60 -6.81
CA ILE A 135 18.00 -30.04 -6.80
C ILE A 135 17.12 -30.64 -7.91
N PRO A 136 17.69 -30.98 -9.08
CA PRO A 136 16.93 -31.58 -10.18
C PRO A 136 16.91 -33.10 -10.04
N LEU A 137 15.84 -33.65 -9.47
CA LEU A 137 15.68 -35.09 -9.31
C LEU A 137 14.99 -35.69 -10.52
N GLU A 138 15.63 -36.66 -11.15
CA GLU A 138 15.05 -37.50 -12.20
C GLU A 138 14.72 -38.89 -11.65
N LEU A 139 13.53 -39.36 -12.01
CA LEU A 139 12.93 -40.62 -11.59
C LEU A 139 13.16 -41.68 -12.67
N THR A 140 13.78 -42.79 -12.28
CA THR A 140 13.96 -43.97 -13.13
C THR A 140 13.56 -45.24 -12.37
N THR A 141 13.59 -46.40 -13.03
CA THR A 141 13.33 -47.70 -12.40
C THR A 141 14.55 -48.61 -12.50
N VAL A 142 14.76 -49.43 -11.47
CA VAL A 142 15.80 -50.46 -11.51
C VAL A 142 15.43 -51.50 -12.57
N ASN A 143 16.35 -51.78 -13.50
CA ASN A 143 16.19 -52.75 -14.59
C ASN A 143 14.97 -52.50 -15.49
N ASP A 144 14.54 -51.24 -15.65
CA ASP A 144 13.36 -50.87 -16.44
C ASP A 144 12.09 -51.63 -16.03
N ALA A 145 11.99 -51.98 -14.74
CA ALA A 145 10.94 -52.86 -14.21
C ALA A 145 9.53 -52.28 -14.39
N LEU A 146 9.38 -50.95 -14.46
CA LEU A 146 8.16 -50.25 -14.83
C LEU A 146 8.47 -49.05 -15.71
N ALA A 147 7.52 -48.68 -16.57
CA ALA A 147 7.59 -47.43 -17.32
C ALA A 147 7.47 -46.23 -16.37
N VAL A 148 8.23 -45.17 -16.66
CA VAL A 148 8.12 -43.87 -15.99
C VAL A 148 7.43 -42.90 -16.93
N ASP A 149 6.48 -42.13 -16.42
CA ASP A 149 5.83 -41.09 -17.21
C ASP A 149 6.84 -39.98 -17.56
N ALA A 150 7.15 -39.85 -18.86
CA ALA A 150 8.16 -38.92 -19.37
C ALA A 150 7.82 -37.43 -19.14
N ASN A 151 6.56 -37.08 -18.87
CA ASN A 151 6.19 -35.70 -18.55
C ASN A 151 6.22 -35.43 -17.03
N ARG A 152 6.41 -36.47 -16.22
CA ARG A 152 6.33 -36.43 -14.75
C ARG A 152 7.46 -37.21 -14.10
N ASN A 153 8.59 -37.34 -14.78
CA ASN A 153 9.80 -38.01 -14.31
C ASN A 153 10.82 -37.05 -13.67
N VAL A 154 10.58 -35.74 -13.71
CA VAL A 154 11.50 -34.73 -13.15
C VAL A 154 10.82 -33.92 -12.03
N LYS A 155 11.56 -33.65 -10.96
CA LYS A 155 11.19 -32.70 -9.90
C LYS A 155 12.35 -31.74 -9.65
N ILE A 156 12.11 -30.45 -9.80
CA ILE A 156 13.06 -29.37 -9.51
C ILE A 156 12.70 -28.78 -8.15
N ILE A 157 13.57 -28.96 -7.15
CA ILE A 157 13.36 -28.41 -5.80
C ILE A 157 14.33 -27.24 -5.63
N ASN A 158 13.81 -26.05 -5.35
CA ASN A 158 14.61 -24.84 -5.08
C ASN A 158 14.49 -24.47 -3.59
N PRO A 159 15.48 -24.81 -2.75
CA PRO A 159 15.65 -24.22 -1.44
C PRO A 159 16.02 -22.74 -1.61
N LYS A 160 15.00 -21.88 -1.64
CA LYS A 160 15.12 -20.45 -1.88
C LYS A 160 15.40 -19.71 -0.58
N ARG A 161 16.43 -18.86 -0.56
CA ARG A 161 16.60 -17.88 0.52
C ARG A 161 15.43 -16.91 0.48
N ALA A 162 14.72 -16.79 1.59
CA ALA A 162 13.62 -15.84 1.67
C ALA A 162 14.15 -14.41 1.72
N SER A 163 13.38 -13.49 1.19
CA SER A 163 13.66 -12.07 1.22
C SER A 163 12.53 -11.30 1.89
N ILE A 164 12.90 -10.23 2.60
CA ILE A 164 11.96 -9.30 3.23
C ILE A 164 12.08 -7.91 2.63
N GLY A 165 11.01 -7.14 2.73
CA GLY A 165 11.04 -5.72 2.40
C GLY A 165 9.84 -4.99 2.95
N MET A 166 9.94 -3.67 2.99
CA MET A 166 8.77 -2.82 3.11
C MET A 166 7.88 -3.03 1.87
N GLU A 167 6.58 -3.23 2.07
CA GLU A 167 5.61 -3.41 0.96
C GLU A 167 5.60 -2.20 0.01
N LYS A 168 5.84 -1.01 0.55
CA LYS A 168 5.89 0.24 -0.20
C LYS A 168 7.15 1.01 0.17
N GLU A 169 7.85 1.50 -0.85
CA GLU A 169 8.97 2.42 -0.68
C GLU A 169 8.48 3.83 -0.31
N LEU A 170 7.36 4.30 -0.84
CA LEU A 170 6.78 5.61 -0.56
C LEU A 170 5.31 5.48 -0.11
N ALA A 171 4.99 6.01 1.06
CA ALA A 171 3.64 6.08 1.58
C ALA A 171 2.82 7.17 0.85
N THR A 172 1.49 7.06 0.90
CA THR A 172 0.62 8.19 0.55
C THR A 172 0.94 9.36 1.50
N PRO A 173 1.07 10.60 0.99
CA PRO A 173 1.32 11.75 1.84
C PRO A 173 0.25 11.94 2.92
N PHE A 174 0.72 12.24 4.11
CA PHE A 174 -0.10 12.67 5.24
C PHE A 174 -0.06 14.20 5.34
N HIS A 175 -0.98 14.75 6.14
CA HIS A 175 -0.91 16.13 6.58
C HIS A 175 -0.73 16.12 8.09
N PRO A 176 0.12 16.98 8.68
CA PRO A 176 0.11 17.21 10.11
C PRO A 176 -1.28 17.67 10.58
N THR A 177 -1.49 17.80 11.87
CA THR A 177 -2.73 18.38 12.42
C THR A 177 -2.42 19.49 13.39
N ALA A 178 -3.26 20.52 13.41
CA ALA A 178 -3.22 21.53 14.46
C ALA A 178 -4.12 21.16 15.65
N THR A 179 -4.88 20.07 15.64
CA THR A 179 -5.84 19.71 16.72
C THR A 179 -5.22 19.05 17.96
N HIS A 180 -3.88 18.94 18.03
CA HIS A 180 -3.12 18.15 19.02
C HIS A 180 -3.39 16.63 18.96
N GLU A 181 -4.18 16.17 17.99
CA GLU A 181 -4.45 14.75 17.81
C GLU A 181 -3.22 14.02 17.26
N GLU A 182 -3.03 12.78 17.71
CA GLU A 182 -1.99 11.94 17.15
C GLU A 182 -2.50 11.29 15.86
N ILE A 183 -1.69 11.39 14.81
CA ILE A 183 -1.96 10.72 13.54
C ILE A 183 -1.29 9.36 13.56
N THR A 184 -1.96 8.35 13.03
CA THR A 184 -1.36 7.01 12.87
C THR A 184 -0.95 6.82 11.41
N PHE A 185 0.26 6.32 11.20
CA PHE A 185 0.67 5.77 9.91
C PHE A 185 0.91 4.27 10.07
N ASP A 186 0.59 3.53 9.01
CA ASP A 186 0.70 2.07 8.97
C ASP A 186 1.59 1.66 7.79
N GLY A 187 2.31 0.56 7.97
CA GLY A 187 3.07 -0.09 6.92
C GLY A 187 3.04 -1.61 7.07
N ASN A 188 3.45 -2.29 6.02
CA ASN A 188 3.56 -3.75 5.99
C ASN A 188 4.99 -4.14 5.63
N ILE A 189 5.48 -5.18 6.29
CA ILE A 189 6.68 -5.91 5.90
C ILE A 189 6.20 -7.18 5.20
N VAL A 190 6.74 -7.45 4.02
CA VAL A 190 6.41 -8.61 3.21
C VAL A 190 7.59 -9.58 3.18
N LEU A 191 7.26 -10.86 3.15
CA LEU A 191 8.17 -11.99 3.00
C LEU A 191 7.79 -12.72 1.71
N ASP A 192 8.74 -12.89 0.80
CA ASP A 192 8.48 -13.42 -0.54
C ASP A 192 8.18 -14.93 -0.58
N ASN A 193 8.57 -15.67 0.47
CA ASN A 193 8.38 -17.10 0.58
C ASN A 193 8.12 -17.51 2.03
N ALA A 194 6.98 -18.15 2.27
CA ALA A 194 6.53 -18.50 3.61
C ALA A 194 7.51 -19.43 4.34
N ILE A 195 7.79 -19.09 5.61
CA ILE A 195 8.54 -19.94 6.53
C ILE A 195 7.52 -20.63 7.43
N THR A 196 7.33 -21.93 7.30
CA THR A 196 6.25 -22.67 7.98
C THR A 196 6.67 -23.27 9.31
N THR A 197 7.96 -23.23 9.64
CA THR A 197 8.55 -23.92 10.80
C THR A 197 8.76 -23.02 12.01
N MET A 198 8.79 -21.70 11.82
CA MET A 198 9.08 -20.73 12.87
C MET A 198 8.61 -19.33 12.46
N ASP A 199 8.50 -18.47 13.45
CA ASP A 199 8.23 -17.05 13.24
C ASP A 199 9.51 -16.30 12.84
N LEU A 200 9.35 -15.23 12.06
CA LEU A 200 10.42 -14.32 11.67
C LEU A 200 10.22 -12.96 12.35
N THR A 201 11.18 -12.52 13.17
CA THR A 201 11.18 -11.16 13.72
C THR A 201 11.98 -10.23 12.82
N VAL A 202 11.38 -9.11 12.44
CA VAL A 202 12.01 -8.04 11.65
C VAL A 202 12.07 -6.79 12.50
N ASN A 203 13.27 -6.27 12.73
CA ASN A 203 13.50 -5.04 13.46
C ASN A 203 13.58 -3.86 12.50
N TYR A 204 13.07 -2.70 12.93
CA TYR A 204 13.08 -1.48 12.15
C TYR A 204 13.14 -0.24 13.04
N ALA A 205 13.62 0.86 12.48
CA ALA A 205 13.79 2.12 13.19
C ALA A 205 13.53 3.32 12.27
N ILE A 206 13.24 4.48 12.85
CA ILE A 206 13.22 5.75 12.12
C ILE A 206 14.67 6.20 11.90
N ASP A 207 15.03 6.47 10.64
CA ASP A 207 16.39 6.87 10.25
C ASP A 207 16.36 8.18 9.45
N ASN A 208 16.34 9.31 10.15
CA ASN A 208 16.31 10.65 9.55
C ASN A 208 17.57 10.99 8.73
N SER A 209 18.66 10.22 8.85
CA SER A 209 19.87 10.47 8.06
C SER A 209 19.66 10.20 6.56
N LEU A 210 18.59 9.48 6.19
CA LEU A 210 18.26 9.12 4.81
C LEU A 210 17.57 10.25 4.01
N VAL A 211 17.09 11.30 4.68
CA VAL A 211 16.28 12.35 4.05
C VAL A 211 17.08 13.12 2.99
N GLU A 212 18.34 13.44 3.25
CA GLU A 212 19.18 14.15 2.29
C GLU A 212 19.42 13.33 1.02
N ALA A 213 19.76 12.04 1.17
CA ALA A 213 19.96 11.14 0.05
C ALA A 213 18.68 10.98 -0.78
N TYR A 214 17.52 10.86 -0.12
CA TYR A 214 16.23 10.80 -0.78
C TYR A 214 15.95 12.08 -1.59
N ASN A 215 16.19 13.26 -1.01
CA ASN A 215 16.01 14.55 -1.68
C ASN A 215 16.89 14.68 -2.93
N GLN A 216 18.16 14.30 -2.83
CA GLN A 216 19.09 14.34 -3.95
C GLN A 216 18.66 13.40 -5.08
N ALA A 217 18.21 12.18 -4.76
CA ALA A 217 17.77 11.20 -5.74
C ALA A 217 16.47 11.59 -6.46
N ASN A 218 15.55 12.27 -5.77
CA ASN A 218 14.19 12.53 -6.26
C ASN A 218 13.93 13.99 -6.65
N GLY A 219 14.89 14.90 -6.44
CA GLY A 219 14.70 16.34 -6.70
C GLY A 219 13.68 17.00 -5.77
N THR A 220 13.57 16.50 -4.54
CA THR A 220 12.64 17.00 -3.50
C THR A 220 13.39 17.84 -2.47
N ASN A 221 12.65 18.55 -1.62
CA ASN A 221 13.21 19.43 -0.58
C ASN A 221 12.58 19.15 0.79
N TYR A 222 12.40 17.88 1.14
CA TYR A 222 11.84 17.51 2.45
C TYR A 222 12.78 17.89 3.59
N LEU A 223 12.19 18.33 4.70
CA LEU A 223 12.87 18.48 5.98
C LEU A 223 12.87 17.15 6.73
N ALA A 224 13.93 16.90 7.51
CA ALA A 224 13.92 15.79 8.46
C ALA A 224 12.93 16.08 9.59
N ALA A 225 12.18 15.06 10.01
CA ALA A 225 11.27 15.18 11.13
C ALA A 225 12.01 15.55 12.43
N PRO A 226 11.54 16.52 13.22
CA PRO A 226 12.17 16.87 14.49
C PRO A 226 11.99 15.74 15.53
N GLU A 227 12.79 15.78 16.58
CA GLU A 227 12.76 14.76 17.63
C GLU A 227 11.36 14.64 18.27
N GLY A 228 10.86 13.41 18.36
CA GLY A 228 9.55 13.10 18.93
C GLY A 228 8.36 13.41 18.02
N PHE A 229 8.57 13.95 16.81
CA PHE A 229 7.48 14.14 15.85
C PHE A 229 6.91 12.81 15.41
N ALA A 230 7.76 11.83 15.12
CA ALA A 230 7.35 10.48 14.77
C ALA A 230 7.90 9.47 15.77
N ARG A 231 7.08 8.48 16.13
CA ARG A 231 7.48 7.31 16.92
C ARG A 231 6.85 6.06 16.37
N LEU A 232 7.54 4.94 16.46
CA LEU A 232 6.98 3.63 16.12
C LEU A 232 6.27 3.06 17.35
N ASP A 233 5.18 2.32 17.15
CA ASP A 233 4.47 1.65 18.25
C ASP A 233 5.30 0.47 18.81
N ALA A 234 6.15 -0.12 17.97
CA ALA A 234 7.13 -1.15 18.32
C ALA A 234 8.38 -1.01 17.44
N ALA A 235 9.53 -1.48 17.93
CA ALA A 235 10.79 -1.52 17.17
C ALA A 235 10.94 -2.78 16.29
N SER A 236 9.94 -3.65 16.29
CA SER A 236 9.96 -4.92 15.56
C SER A 236 8.55 -5.46 15.32
N SER A 237 8.39 -6.21 14.24
CA SER A 237 7.19 -6.99 13.92
C SER A 237 7.54 -8.46 13.71
N GLN A 238 6.57 -9.33 13.96
CA GLN A 238 6.72 -10.77 13.77
C GLN A 238 5.84 -11.23 12.60
N ILE A 239 6.46 -11.86 11.61
CA ILE A 239 5.76 -12.64 10.60
C ILE A 239 5.61 -14.05 11.19
N ALA A 240 4.37 -14.46 11.49
CA ALA A 240 4.10 -15.75 12.08
C ALA A 240 4.43 -16.90 11.10
N ALA A 241 4.72 -18.09 11.63
CA ALA A 241 4.98 -19.27 10.82
C ALA A 241 3.82 -19.53 9.82
N GLY A 242 4.17 -19.67 8.54
CA GLY A 242 3.24 -19.88 7.43
C GLY A 242 2.67 -18.60 6.83
N GLU A 243 2.81 -17.46 7.51
CA GLU A 243 2.40 -16.15 7.00
C GLU A 243 3.50 -15.51 6.15
N THR A 244 3.11 -14.50 5.37
CA THR A 244 4.02 -13.75 4.47
C THR A 244 4.02 -12.26 4.73
N THR A 245 3.27 -11.80 5.73
CA THR A 245 3.14 -10.37 6.01
C THR A 245 3.08 -10.10 7.50
N ALA A 246 3.67 -8.98 7.94
CA ALA A 246 3.44 -8.43 9.26
C ALA A 246 3.24 -6.91 9.17
N LYS A 247 2.33 -6.40 9.99
CA LYS A 247 2.06 -4.96 10.07
C LYS A 247 3.04 -4.29 11.03
N PHE A 248 3.33 -3.03 10.77
CA PHE A 248 3.87 -2.11 11.76
C PHE A 248 3.09 -0.79 11.69
N SER A 249 3.12 -0.04 12.79
CA SER A 249 2.45 1.25 12.90
C SER A 249 3.31 2.23 13.69
N GLY A 250 3.02 3.50 13.52
CA GLY A 250 3.61 4.57 14.32
C GLY A 250 2.64 5.72 14.52
N LYS A 251 3.03 6.62 15.43
CA LYS A 251 2.30 7.81 15.81
C LYS A 251 3.07 9.06 15.42
N ILE A 252 2.32 10.06 15.03
CA ILE A 252 2.81 11.39 14.71
C ILE A 252 2.24 12.36 15.73
N ASN A 253 3.14 13.10 16.37
CA ASN A 253 2.82 14.18 17.27
C ASN A 253 3.15 15.51 16.60
N SER A 254 2.11 16.15 16.05
CA SER A 254 2.26 17.43 15.34
C SER A 254 2.61 18.57 16.28
N ASP A 255 2.41 18.45 17.61
CA ASP A 255 2.79 19.48 18.58
C ASP A 255 4.30 19.75 18.58
N LYS A 256 5.10 18.80 18.10
CA LYS A 256 6.55 18.96 17.94
C LYS A 256 6.94 19.95 16.85
N LEU A 257 5.99 20.43 16.06
CA LEU A 257 6.20 21.49 15.08
C LEU A 257 6.01 22.89 15.70
N PHE A 258 5.50 23.00 16.93
CA PHE A 258 5.06 24.26 17.52
C PHE A 258 5.82 24.66 18.78
N THR A 259 5.98 25.97 18.97
CA THR A 259 6.19 26.60 20.28
C THR A 259 4.95 27.44 20.64
N GLY A 260 4.11 26.89 21.52
CA GLY A 260 2.78 27.45 21.78
C GLY A 260 1.88 27.29 20.53
N SER A 261 1.37 28.41 20.01
CA SER A 261 0.60 28.41 18.75
C SER A 261 1.44 28.76 17.52
N ASN A 262 2.72 29.14 17.68
CA ASN A 262 3.59 29.44 16.54
C ASN A 262 4.09 28.14 15.93
N LEU A 263 3.96 28.00 14.60
CA LEU A 263 4.59 26.94 13.84
C LEU A 263 6.05 27.32 13.57
N ASP A 264 6.99 26.60 14.18
CA ASP A 264 8.43 26.91 14.09
C ASP A 264 9.11 26.20 12.92
N ILE A 265 8.53 25.07 12.48
CA ILE A 265 9.04 24.26 11.37
C ILE A 265 8.06 24.39 10.22
N VAL A 266 8.48 25.07 9.17
CA VAL A 266 7.68 25.32 7.97
C VAL A 266 8.32 24.63 6.77
N GLY A 267 7.58 23.72 6.15
CA GLY A 267 8.02 22.93 5.00
C GLY A 267 7.64 21.47 5.15
N ASP A 268 7.52 20.77 4.03
CA ASP A 268 7.15 19.36 4.01
C ASP A 268 8.22 18.49 4.69
N LEU A 269 7.79 17.47 5.42
CA LEU A 269 8.65 16.59 6.21
C LEU A 269 8.69 15.18 5.61
N LEU A 270 9.77 14.45 5.88
CA LEU A 270 9.90 13.04 5.53
C LEU A 270 10.33 12.23 6.75
N VAL A 271 9.64 11.12 6.99
CA VAL A 271 9.96 10.14 8.04
C VAL A 271 10.37 8.83 7.38
N PRO A 272 11.66 8.49 7.28
CA PRO A 272 12.12 7.20 6.78
C PRO A 272 12.05 6.13 7.88
N VAL A 273 11.34 5.04 7.62
CA VAL A 273 11.34 3.83 8.47
C VAL A 273 12.16 2.75 7.77
N ARG A 274 13.25 2.32 8.40
CA ARG A 274 14.26 1.44 7.84
C ARG A 274 14.27 0.09 8.55
N ILE A 275 14.25 -1.01 7.80
CA ILE A 275 14.56 -2.35 8.32
C ILE A 275 16.02 -2.37 8.76
N THR A 276 16.28 -2.73 10.02
CA THR A 276 17.64 -2.75 10.59
C THR A 276 18.21 -4.16 10.68
N SER A 277 17.36 -5.17 10.86
CA SER A 277 17.78 -6.57 10.94
C SER A 277 16.59 -7.54 10.87
N ALA A 278 16.89 -8.81 10.64
CA ALA A 278 15.97 -9.94 10.73
C ALA A 278 16.54 -10.97 11.73
N SER A 279 15.67 -11.78 12.35
CA SER A 279 16.10 -12.79 13.33
C SER A 279 16.77 -14.02 12.74
N LEU A 280 16.71 -14.20 11.41
CA LEU A 280 17.30 -15.33 10.70
C LEU A 280 18.43 -14.85 9.79
N ASP A 281 19.52 -15.61 9.77
CA ASP A 281 20.67 -15.33 8.94
C ASP A 281 20.36 -15.54 7.45
N GLY A 282 21.06 -14.81 6.59
CA GLY A 282 20.98 -14.98 5.13
C GLY A 282 19.66 -14.53 4.50
N ILE A 283 18.77 -13.85 5.25
CA ILE A 283 17.59 -13.18 4.69
C ILE A 283 18.06 -11.93 3.93
N THR A 284 17.70 -11.87 2.65
CA THR A 284 17.97 -10.68 1.83
C THR A 284 16.92 -9.59 2.11
N VAL A 285 17.35 -8.34 2.24
CA VAL A 285 16.44 -7.19 2.33
C VAL A 285 16.33 -6.54 0.96
N THR A 286 15.14 -6.58 0.35
CA THR A 286 14.90 -6.07 -1.02
C THR A 286 14.49 -4.61 -1.03
N THR A 287 13.53 -4.24 -0.18
CA THR A 287 13.09 -2.86 0.04
C THR A 287 13.38 -2.48 1.48
N GLU A 288 14.51 -1.84 1.71
CA GLU A 288 15.01 -1.58 3.07
C GLU A 288 14.23 -0.48 3.81
N VAL A 289 13.66 0.48 3.08
CA VAL A 289 13.09 1.71 3.66
C VAL A 289 11.69 1.98 3.12
N MET A 290 10.80 2.42 4.02
CA MET A 290 9.53 3.06 3.70
C MET A 290 9.63 4.54 4.09
N TYR A 291 9.47 5.42 3.12
CA TYR A 291 9.44 6.86 3.31
C TYR A 291 7.99 7.33 3.53
N VAL A 292 7.74 8.03 4.62
CA VAL A 292 6.41 8.58 4.97
C VAL A 292 6.44 10.10 4.84
N PRO A 293 5.89 10.68 3.75
CA PRO A 293 5.90 12.12 3.54
C PRO A 293 4.75 12.81 4.27
N PHE A 294 5.01 14.00 4.80
CA PHE A 294 4.02 14.89 5.42
C PHE A 294 4.04 16.22 4.68
N SER A 295 2.91 16.60 4.08
CA SER A 295 2.76 17.85 3.36
C SER A 295 1.96 18.87 4.17
N MET A 296 2.41 20.13 4.15
CA MET A 296 1.72 21.26 4.78
C MET A 296 0.80 22.02 3.81
N ASP A 297 0.46 21.40 2.67
CA ASP A 297 -0.33 22.01 1.58
C ASP A 297 -1.75 21.40 1.47
N LYS A 298 -2.39 21.06 2.59
CA LYS A 298 -3.80 20.65 2.58
C LYS A 298 -4.68 21.85 2.24
N GLU A 299 -5.68 21.65 1.39
CA GLU A 299 -6.68 22.69 1.13
C GLU A 299 -7.50 22.97 2.40
N LEU A 300 -7.54 24.24 2.80
CA LEU A 300 -8.31 24.74 3.93
C LEU A 300 -9.38 25.70 3.41
N LYS A 301 -10.63 25.27 3.44
CA LYS A 301 -11.78 26.07 3.00
C LYS A 301 -13.02 25.78 3.84
N GLY A 302 -14.04 26.59 3.62
CA GLY A 302 -15.34 26.48 4.27
C GLY A 302 -16.16 25.22 3.92
N PRO A 303 -17.42 25.16 4.37
CA PRO A 303 -18.15 26.27 4.99
C PRO A 303 -17.70 26.53 6.44
N TRP A 304 -17.31 27.76 6.72
CA TRP A 304 -17.03 28.22 8.08
C TRP A 304 -18.21 29.00 8.64
N LYS A 305 -18.40 28.93 9.96
CA LYS A 305 -19.53 29.58 10.60
C LYS A 305 -19.23 31.05 10.81
N LEU A 306 -20.02 31.92 10.18
CA LEU A 306 -19.95 33.37 10.42
C LEU A 306 -20.40 33.71 11.85
N LEU A 307 -19.58 34.50 12.54
CA LEU A 307 -19.81 34.99 13.91
C LEU A 307 -20.04 36.51 13.94
N GLU A 308 -19.34 37.27 13.09
CA GLU A 308 -19.48 38.71 12.94
C GLU A 308 -19.44 39.11 11.47
N GLY A 309 -20.08 40.23 11.12
CA GLY A 309 -20.10 40.77 9.76
C GLY A 309 -21.29 40.34 8.91
N GLU A 310 -22.35 39.78 9.51
CA GLU A 310 -23.55 39.32 8.78
C GLU A 310 -24.21 40.43 7.94
N ASP A 311 -24.15 41.67 8.42
CA ASP A 311 -24.72 42.83 7.74
C ASP A 311 -23.81 43.41 6.65
N ASN A 312 -22.54 42.98 6.56
CA ASN A 312 -21.58 43.47 5.58
C ASN A 312 -21.80 42.83 4.21
N CYS A 313 -23.02 42.81 3.68
CA CYS A 313 -23.36 42.18 2.40
C CYS A 313 -24.55 42.86 1.70
N TYR A 314 -24.70 42.70 0.38
CA TYR A 314 -25.73 43.39 -0.40
C TYR A 314 -27.16 43.04 0.04
N ALA A 315 -27.39 41.79 0.47
CA ALA A 315 -28.68 41.37 1.03
C ALA A 315 -29.12 42.22 2.25
N LYS A 316 -28.16 42.84 2.94
CA LYS A 316 -28.34 43.63 4.16
C LYS A 316 -28.11 45.13 3.96
N ASP A 317 -27.84 45.58 2.73
CA ASP A 317 -27.70 47.00 2.44
C ASP A 317 -29.04 47.74 2.68
N PRO A 318 -29.07 48.81 3.51
CA PRO A 318 -30.29 49.55 3.86
C PRO A 318 -31.06 50.11 2.67
N ASN A 319 -30.39 50.32 1.53
CA ASN A 319 -30.96 50.91 0.32
C ASN A 319 -31.02 49.91 -0.85
N ASN A 320 -31.00 48.60 -0.59
CA ASN A 320 -30.98 47.58 -1.65
C ASN A 320 -32.27 47.44 -2.48
N GLY A 321 -33.37 48.11 -2.08
CA GLY A 321 -34.64 48.07 -2.79
C GLY A 321 -35.41 46.74 -2.68
N GLY A 322 -34.92 45.77 -1.90
CA GLY A 322 -35.66 44.57 -1.51
C GLY A 322 -35.93 43.53 -2.61
N ALA A 323 -35.22 43.56 -3.75
CA ALA A 323 -35.44 42.59 -4.81
C ALA A 323 -34.99 41.18 -4.39
N ALA A 324 -35.79 40.15 -4.70
CA ALA A 324 -35.56 38.78 -4.24
C ALA A 324 -34.19 38.21 -4.66
N TRP A 325 -33.71 38.54 -5.86
CA TRP A 325 -32.41 38.09 -6.37
C TRP A 325 -31.21 38.69 -5.62
N ILE A 326 -31.40 39.78 -4.87
CA ILE A 326 -30.36 40.41 -4.04
C ILE A 326 -30.14 39.61 -2.76
N MET A 327 -31.19 38.96 -2.25
CA MET A 327 -31.18 38.30 -0.93
C MET A 327 -30.23 37.09 -0.87
N GLN A 328 -29.75 36.60 -2.00
CA GLN A 328 -28.77 35.50 -2.06
C GLN A 328 -27.32 35.95 -1.79
N TYR A 329 -27.03 37.25 -1.84
CA TYR A 329 -25.69 37.80 -1.61
C TYR A 329 -25.48 38.09 -0.13
N THR A 330 -25.27 37.01 0.62
CA THR A 330 -25.06 37.01 2.07
C THR A 330 -23.57 36.95 2.42
N ALA A 331 -23.22 37.31 3.66
CA ALA A 331 -21.83 37.37 4.11
C ALA A 331 -21.15 35.99 4.24
N ASP A 332 -21.90 34.92 4.50
CA ASP A 332 -21.39 33.54 4.61
C ASP A 332 -20.78 33.03 3.29
N LYS A 333 -21.22 33.59 2.15
CA LYS A 333 -20.65 33.30 0.82
C LYS A 333 -19.16 33.55 0.72
N LEU A 334 -18.61 34.46 1.52
CA LEU A 334 -17.18 34.74 1.52
C LEU A 334 -16.33 33.59 2.10
N PHE A 335 -16.96 32.63 2.80
CA PHE A 335 -16.30 31.55 3.52
C PHE A 335 -17.04 30.21 3.34
N ASP A 336 -17.75 30.01 2.22
CA ASP A 336 -18.48 28.78 1.94
C ASP A 336 -17.66 27.75 1.16
N GLY A 337 -16.46 28.14 0.69
CA GLY A 337 -15.53 27.27 -0.04
C GLY A 337 -15.87 27.12 -1.53
N GLU A 338 -16.81 27.91 -2.06
CA GLU A 338 -17.26 27.84 -3.44
C GLU A 338 -16.85 29.10 -4.22
N ILE A 339 -16.31 28.92 -5.42
CA ILE A 339 -15.94 30.03 -6.33
C ILE A 339 -16.81 30.08 -7.59
N THR A 340 -17.89 29.30 -7.60
CA THR A 340 -18.81 29.19 -8.73
C THR A 340 -19.86 30.31 -8.72
N ALA A 341 -20.58 30.46 -9.83
CA ALA A 341 -21.58 31.52 -9.94
C ALA A 341 -22.75 31.32 -8.98
N GLY A 342 -23.12 32.38 -8.26
CA GLY A 342 -24.11 32.35 -7.18
C GLY A 342 -23.53 32.18 -5.78
N HIS A 343 -22.21 31.98 -5.68
CA HIS A 343 -21.48 31.87 -4.41
C HIS A 343 -20.62 33.09 -4.10
N GLU A 344 -20.70 34.14 -4.90
CA GLU A 344 -20.05 35.39 -4.60
C GLU A 344 -20.59 36.12 -3.35
N TRP A 345 -19.66 36.70 -2.60
CA TRP A 345 -19.99 37.78 -1.68
C TRP A 345 -19.96 39.13 -2.40
N ILE A 346 -21.02 39.93 -2.22
CA ILE A 346 -21.10 41.32 -2.68
C ILE A 346 -21.22 42.22 -1.45
N SER A 347 -20.42 43.27 -1.37
CA SER A 347 -20.54 44.30 -0.34
C SER A 347 -21.87 45.05 -0.45
N TRP A 348 -22.11 46.05 0.41
CA TRP A 348 -23.15 47.04 0.09
C TRP A 348 -22.92 47.65 -1.30
N PHE A 349 -24.01 48.01 -1.97
CA PHE A 349 -24.03 48.35 -3.39
C PHE A 349 -24.68 49.70 -3.67
N ALA A 350 -25.65 50.10 -2.84
CA ALA A 350 -26.43 51.34 -2.93
C ALA A 350 -26.11 52.32 -1.79
N THR A 351 -25.42 51.87 -0.75
CA THR A 351 -25.03 52.68 0.42
C THR A 351 -23.51 52.82 0.48
N GLN A 352 -23.04 54.02 0.88
CA GLN A 352 -21.63 54.30 1.14
C GLN A 352 -21.05 53.29 2.14
N ILE A 353 -20.01 52.55 1.73
CA ILE A 353 -19.33 51.59 2.61
C ILE A 353 -18.37 52.35 3.52
N GLU A 354 -18.42 52.02 4.81
CA GLU A 354 -17.40 52.39 5.79
C GLU A 354 -16.33 51.30 5.86
N PHE A 355 -15.08 51.71 5.81
CA PHE A 355 -13.93 50.82 5.92
C PHE A 355 -13.22 51.02 7.26
N PRO A 356 -12.66 49.96 7.87
CA PRO A 356 -12.53 48.62 7.31
C PRO A 356 -13.80 47.75 7.40
N ILE A 357 -14.00 46.84 6.45
CA ILE A 357 -15.04 45.80 6.53
C ILE A 357 -14.45 44.60 7.27
N THR A 358 -15.14 44.11 8.30
CA THR A 358 -14.64 43.01 9.14
C THR A 358 -15.60 41.83 9.14
N PHE A 359 -15.03 40.62 9.08
CA PHE A 359 -15.73 39.36 9.25
C PHE A 359 -15.00 38.52 10.29
N VAL A 360 -15.74 37.78 11.10
CA VAL A 360 -15.19 36.78 12.02
C VAL A 360 -15.87 35.45 11.77
N VAL A 361 -15.09 34.39 11.64
CA VAL A 361 -15.59 33.03 11.41
C VAL A 361 -15.00 32.04 12.41
N ASP A 362 -15.79 31.02 12.78
CA ASP A 362 -15.33 29.79 13.42
C ASP A 362 -15.05 28.75 12.33
N MET A 363 -13.80 28.32 12.21
CA MET A 363 -13.37 27.30 11.24
C MET A 363 -13.74 25.87 11.70
N GLY A 364 -14.37 25.73 12.87
CA GLY A 364 -14.84 24.48 13.46
C GLY A 364 -13.75 23.69 14.18
N GLN A 365 -12.50 23.80 13.71
CA GLN A 365 -11.32 23.17 14.28
C GLN A 365 -10.12 24.11 14.24
N ARG A 366 -9.10 23.79 15.04
CA ARG A 366 -7.81 24.47 15.02
C ARG A 366 -7.11 24.17 13.70
N GLN A 367 -6.59 25.19 13.03
CA GLN A 367 -5.93 25.09 11.72
C GLN A 367 -4.68 25.98 11.69
N VAL A 368 -3.74 25.67 10.79
CA VAL A 368 -2.61 26.55 10.45
C VAL A 368 -2.66 26.85 8.97
N PHE A 369 -2.56 28.13 8.58
CA PHE A 369 -2.39 28.52 7.19
C PHE A 369 -0.91 28.72 6.87
N THR A 370 -0.41 28.03 5.85
CA THR A 370 0.89 28.30 5.21
C THR A 370 0.74 29.33 4.08
N LYS A 371 -0.46 29.44 3.51
CA LYS A 371 -0.80 30.39 2.46
C LYS A 371 -2.30 30.66 2.45
N PHE A 372 -2.70 31.92 2.26
CA PHE A 372 -4.09 32.25 1.95
C PHE A 372 -4.33 32.29 0.44
N ARG A 373 -5.57 32.05 0.04
CA ARG A 373 -6.07 32.17 -1.32
C ARG A 373 -7.36 32.98 -1.28
N ILE A 374 -7.28 34.21 -1.80
CA ILE A 374 -8.41 35.13 -1.81
C ILE A 374 -8.87 35.29 -3.24
N SER A 375 -10.12 34.93 -3.49
CA SER A 375 -10.65 34.86 -4.84
C SER A 375 -11.46 36.10 -5.18
N ASP A 376 -11.16 36.70 -6.33
CA ASP A 376 -12.07 37.69 -6.92
C ASP A 376 -13.20 36.98 -7.67
N TYR A 377 -14.30 37.71 -7.86
CA TYR A 377 -15.35 37.30 -8.78
C TYR A 377 -15.39 38.20 -10.01
N SER A 378 -15.86 37.69 -11.16
CA SER A 378 -15.71 38.28 -12.50
C SER A 378 -16.02 39.78 -12.67
N THR A 379 -16.89 40.37 -11.85
CA THR A 379 -17.23 41.79 -11.88
C THR A 379 -16.63 42.54 -10.69
N HIS A 380 -16.07 43.74 -10.94
CA HIS A 380 -15.40 44.58 -9.93
C HIS A 380 -14.12 43.99 -9.31
N GLN A 381 -13.41 43.14 -10.06
CA GLN A 381 -12.13 42.55 -9.63
C GLN A 381 -11.11 43.62 -9.25
N GLY A 382 -10.23 43.26 -8.31
CA GLY A 382 -9.13 44.09 -7.87
C GLY A 382 -9.52 45.32 -7.04
N ASN A 383 -10.81 45.54 -6.73
CA ASN A 383 -11.18 46.66 -5.86
C ASN A 383 -10.86 46.39 -4.38
N TYR A 384 -10.86 45.14 -3.96
CA TYR A 384 -10.46 44.73 -2.61
C TYR A 384 -9.17 43.96 -2.71
N ARG A 385 -8.10 44.50 -2.11
CA ARG A 385 -6.75 43.92 -2.21
C ARG A 385 -5.90 44.12 -0.97
N ASP A 386 -6.18 45.16 -0.18
CA ASP A 386 -5.50 45.44 1.07
C ASP A 386 -6.26 44.78 2.22
N TYR A 387 -5.63 43.78 2.85
CA TYR A 387 -6.26 42.95 3.86
C TYR A 387 -5.45 42.90 5.14
N GLU A 388 -6.14 42.68 6.26
CA GLU A 388 -5.52 42.14 7.47
C GLU A 388 -6.24 40.84 7.83
N ILE A 389 -5.46 39.79 8.10
CA ILE A 389 -5.98 38.48 8.49
C ILE A 389 -5.38 38.11 9.83
N TYR A 390 -6.26 37.72 10.75
CA TYR A 390 -5.90 37.33 12.09
C TYR A 390 -6.43 35.94 12.42
N THR A 391 -5.72 35.23 13.28
CA THR A 391 -6.19 33.98 13.88
C THR A 391 -6.24 34.09 15.40
N ALA A 392 -7.11 33.31 16.03
CA ALA A 392 -7.20 33.16 17.47
C ALA A 392 -7.56 31.72 17.85
N GLU A 393 -7.04 31.26 18.99
CA GLU A 393 -7.39 29.95 19.57
C GLU A 393 -8.80 29.98 20.18
N GLU A 394 -9.12 31.07 20.86
CA GLU A 394 -10.38 31.28 21.57
C GLU A 394 -11.09 32.53 21.05
N TYR A 395 -12.42 32.53 21.08
CA TYR A 395 -13.25 33.66 20.70
C TYR A 395 -14.08 34.14 21.88
N SER A 396 -13.97 35.44 22.20
CA SER A 396 -14.67 36.12 23.28
C SER A 396 -15.26 37.47 22.84
N GLY A 397 -15.67 37.57 21.57
CA GLY A 397 -16.16 38.81 20.96
C GLY A 397 -15.10 39.90 21.00
N ALA A 398 -15.47 41.09 21.49
CA ALA A 398 -14.58 42.25 21.57
C ALA A 398 -13.29 42.04 22.39
N SER A 399 -13.28 41.08 23.32
CA SER A 399 -12.11 40.77 24.17
C SER A 399 -11.14 39.76 23.54
N THR A 400 -11.44 39.26 22.33
CA THR A 400 -10.64 38.25 21.63
C THR A 400 -9.22 38.75 21.41
N GLN A 401 -8.23 37.94 21.80
CA GLN A 401 -6.82 38.22 21.57
C GLN A 401 -6.43 37.70 20.18
N TRP A 402 -6.34 38.61 19.22
CA TRP A 402 -6.08 38.31 17.82
C TRP A 402 -4.58 38.32 17.50
N ASN A 403 -4.11 37.30 16.79
CA ASN A 403 -2.77 37.25 16.21
C ASN A 403 -2.81 37.68 14.75
N LEU A 404 -2.12 38.75 14.37
CA LEU A 404 -2.01 39.16 12.97
C LEU A 404 -1.10 38.17 12.22
N VAL A 405 -1.65 37.48 11.23
CA VAL A 405 -0.93 36.44 10.45
C VAL A 405 -0.58 36.88 9.03
N ALA A 406 -1.34 37.81 8.45
CA ALA A 406 -1.05 38.37 7.13
C ALA A 406 -1.61 39.80 7.02
N SER A 407 -0.86 40.70 6.38
CA SER A 407 -1.28 42.09 6.18
C SER A 407 -0.71 42.69 4.90
N GLY A 408 -1.44 43.63 4.32
CA GLY A 408 -1.02 44.43 3.18
C GLY A 408 -1.78 44.15 1.89
N LYS A 409 -1.26 44.73 0.82
CA LYS A 409 -1.91 44.74 -0.50
C LYS A 409 -1.43 43.59 -1.37
N ARG A 410 -2.35 42.72 -1.80
CA ARG A 410 -2.04 41.66 -2.78
C ARG A 410 -1.84 42.21 -4.18
N ASP A 411 -1.10 41.46 -5.00
CA ASP A 411 -1.02 41.69 -6.44
C ASP A 411 -2.35 41.37 -7.14
N PHE A 412 -2.55 41.94 -8.33
CA PHE A 412 -3.80 41.81 -9.08
C PHE A 412 -3.56 41.96 -10.58
N ASN A 413 -4.21 41.11 -11.36
CA ASN A 413 -4.34 41.22 -12.81
C ASN A 413 -5.79 40.89 -13.18
N TRP A 414 -6.43 41.70 -14.03
CA TRP A 414 -7.81 41.43 -14.45
C TRP A 414 -7.89 40.18 -15.33
N THR A 415 -8.71 39.20 -14.92
CA THR A 415 -8.91 37.94 -15.66
C THR A 415 -10.30 37.81 -16.26
N GLY A 416 -11.28 38.60 -15.77
CA GLY A 416 -12.68 38.52 -16.21
C GLY A 416 -13.41 37.25 -15.78
N VAL A 417 -12.77 36.36 -15.03
CA VAL A 417 -13.33 35.11 -14.49
C VAL A 417 -12.99 35.01 -13.00
N PRO A 418 -13.76 34.27 -12.18
CA PRO A 418 -13.37 34.03 -10.79
C PRO A 418 -11.94 33.47 -10.74
N THR A 419 -11.07 34.08 -9.94
CA THR A 419 -9.65 33.74 -9.89
C THR A 419 -9.15 33.77 -8.46
N PRO A 420 -8.56 32.67 -7.95
CA PRO A 420 -7.90 32.65 -6.67
C PRO A 420 -6.53 33.31 -6.77
N TYR A 421 -6.22 34.21 -5.85
CA TYR A 421 -4.91 34.84 -5.74
C TYR A 421 -4.23 34.38 -4.45
N ASP A 422 -2.99 33.92 -4.60
CA ASP A 422 -2.16 33.62 -3.45
C ASP A 422 -1.91 34.90 -2.64
N TYR A 423 -2.09 34.80 -1.33
CA TYR A 423 -1.85 35.88 -0.37
C TYR A 423 -0.94 35.34 0.74
N ALA A 424 0.25 35.94 0.84
CA ALA A 424 1.33 35.39 1.65
C ALA A 424 1.02 35.49 3.15
N VAL A 425 1.23 34.38 3.85
CA VAL A 425 1.24 34.35 5.31
C VAL A 425 2.58 34.92 5.79
N GLN A 426 2.52 35.87 6.71
CA GLN A 426 3.70 36.51 7.32
C GLN A 426 4.08 35.86 8.65
N LYS A 427 3.11 35.25 9.33
CA LYS A 427 3.31 34.45 10.55
C LYS A 427 2.40 33.24 10.54
N THR A 428 2.99 32.05 10.63
CA THR A 428 2.29 30.77 10.71
C THR A 428 1.89 30.49 12.15
N ILE A 429 0.64 30.80 12.50
CA ILE A 429 0.10 30.66 13.85
C ILE A 429 -1.18 29.84 13.80
N ALA A 430 -1.24 28.79 14.61
CA ALA A 430 -2.43 27.98 14.76
C ALA A 430 -3.57 28.78 15.40
N GLY A 431 -4.78 28.56 14.91
CA GLY A 431 -5.99 29.12 15.51
C GLY A 431 -7.23 28.44 14.95
N ARG A 432 -8.33 28.55 15.69
CA ARG A 432 -9.65 28.05 15.28
C ARG A 432 -10.53 29.13 14.68
N TYR A 433 -10.34 30.37 15.13
CA TYR A 433 -11.12 31.51 14.66
C TYR A 433 -10.29 32.34 13.71
N LEU A 434 -10.93 32.84 12.66
CA LEU A 434 -10.31 33.71 11.66
C LEU A 434 -11.07 35.03 11.61
N LYS A 435 -10.33 36.14 11.64
CA LYS A 435 -10.84 37.48 11.39
C LYS A 435 -10.26 37.98 10.09
N PHE A 436 -11.13 38.29 9.14
CA PHE A 436 -10.78 38.81 7.82
C PHE A 436 -11.20 40.26 7.73
N VAL A 437 -10.26 41.14 7.37
CA VAL A 437 -10.47 42.59 7.32
C VAL A 437 -10.14 43.07 5.91
N ILE A 438 -11.09 43.73 5.26
CA ILE A 438 -10.85 44.50 4.02
C ILE A 438 -10.57 45.93 4.44
N VAL A 439 -9.34 46.39 4.25
CA VAL A 439 -8.84 47.65 4.82
C VAL A 439 -9.42 48.86 4.10
N LYS A 440 -9.51 48.81 2.77
CA LYS A 440 -9.97 49.92 1.92
C LYS A 440 -10.31 49.44 0.50
N PRO A 441 -11.05 50.23 -0.29
CA PRO A 441 -11.16 50.01 -1.73
C PRO A 441 -9.95 50.58 -2.46
N GLU A 442 -9.61 50.00 -3.60
CA GLU A 442 -8.43 50.38 -4.39
C GLU A 442 -8.75 51.38 -5.50
N TYR A 443 -9.96 51.32 -6.05
CA TYR A 443 -10.38 52.24 -7.09
C TYR A 443 -11.13 53.44 -6.51
N ALA A 444 -11.10 54.55 -7.25
CA ALA A 444 -11.88 55.73 -6.90
C ALA A 444 -13.37 55.37 -6.83
N GLN A 445 -14.05 55.83 -5.77
CA GLN A 445 -15.44 55.47 -5.47
C GLN A 445 -16.44 56.18 -6.40
N THR A 446 -16.32 55.91 -7.69
CA THR A 446 -17.06 56.52 -8.79
C THR A 446 -17.36 55.46 -9.85
N GLY A 447 -18.34 55.72 -10.71
CA GLY A 447 -18.70 54.80 -11.80
C GLY A 447 -19.02 53.39 -11.27
N ASP A 448 -18.32 52.39 -11.81
CA ASP A 448 -18.53 50.99 -11.44
C ASP A 448 -18.16 50.69 -9.97
N TYR A 449 -17.30 51.49 -9.33
CA TYR A 449 -16.87 51.30 -7.94
C TYR A 449 -17.50 52.30 -6.96
N LEU A 450 -18.61 52.93 -7.34
CA LEU A 450 -19.35 53.86 -6.48
C LEU A 450 -19.60 53.26 -5.09
N TYR A 451 -19.53 54.10 -4.06
CA TYR A 451 -19.67 53.71 -2.64
C TYR A 451 -18.56 52.80 -2.12
N GLY A 452 -17.51 52.56 -2.90
CA GLY A 452 -16.45 51.62 -2.58
C GLY A 452 -16.83 50.16 -2.84
N ARG A 453 -17.94 49.91 -3.55
CA ARG A 453 -18.50 48.56 -3.73
C ARG A 453 -17.55 47.62 -4.47
N GLY A 454 -17.67 46.33 -4.17
CA GLY A 454 -16.81 45.31 -4.73
C GLY A 454 -17.34 43.92 -4.42
N LYS A 455 -16.58 42.93 -4.87
CA LYS A 455 -17.02 41.55 -4.91
C LYS A 455 -15.85 40.60 -4.74
N LEU A 456 -16.03 39.59 -3.90
CA LEU A 456 -15.09 38.48 -3.73
C LEU A 456 -15.86 37.18 -3.94
N ALA A 457 -15.14 36.13 -4.32
CA ALA A 457 -15.71 34.79 -4.41
C ALA A 457 -15.58 34.06 -3.06
N ASP A 458 -14.36 33.86 -2.57
CA ASP A 458 -14.11 33.10 -1.34
C ASP A 458 -12.76 33.45 -0.71
N VAL A 459 -12.64 33.24 0.60
CA VAL A 459 -11.39 33.31 1.39
C VAL A 459 -11.08 31.92 1.93
N GLN A 460 -10.01 31.34 1.41
CA GLN A 460 -9.52 29.99 1.73
C GLN A 460 -7.99 29.99 1.85
N GLY A 461 -7.37 28.82 1.89
CA GLY A 461 -5.92 28.71 1.91
C GLY A 461 -5.37 27.30 1.76
N LEU A 462 -4.06 27.19 1.97
CA LEU A 462 -3.33 25.94 2.15
C LEU A 462 -2.77 25.90 3.57
N GLY A 463 -2.63 24.69 4.11
CA GLY A 463 -2.18 24.50 5.47
C GLY A 463 -2.43 23.10 5.97
N PHE A 464 -2.83 22.96 7.24
CA PHE A 464 -3.24 21.69 7.82
C PHE A 464 -4.13 21.81 9.06
#